data_AF-A0A956TZ97-F1
#
_entry.id   AF-A0A956TZ97-F1
#
_cell.length_a   1.000
_cell.length_b   1.000
_cell.length_c   1.000
_cell.angle_alpha   90.00
_cell.angle_beta   90.00
_cell.angle_gamma   90.00
#
_symmetry.space_group_name_H-M   'P 1'
#
loop_
_entity.id
_entity.type
_entity.pdbx_description
1 polymer ?
#
loop_
_entity_poly.entity_id
_entity_poly.type
_entity_poly.pdbx_seq_one_letter_code
_entity_poly.pdbx_strand_id
1 'polypeptide(L)'
;MKRITELDFDNTYRRLPGDFYDAVPPTPLVNPRLVSFNPDAAALIGLDPEEANNPELALYLSGGKAIPGAEPLAMYYTGHQFGVYNPDIGDGRAI
;
A
#
# COMPACT_ATOMS: atom_id res chain seq x y z
N MET A 1 7.30 -17.25 9.79
CA MET A 1 6.68 -16.12 9.07
C MET A 1 6.91 -14.86 9.91
N LYS A 2 6.56 -13.67 9.41
CA LYS A 2 6.97 -12.38 10.00
C LYS A 2 5.78 -11.60 10.53
N ARG A 3 5.99 -10.74 11.52
CA ARG A 3 5.00 -9.72 11.91
C ARG A 3 4.92 -8.63 10.85
N ILE A 4 3.83 -7.86 10.83
CA ILE A 4 3.69 -6.75 9.87
C ILE A 4 4.83 -5.74 9.96
N THR A 5 5.42 -5.55 11.14
CA THR A 5 6.53 -4.61 11.36
C THR A 5 7.91 -5.14 10.95
N GLU A 6 8.01 -6.39 10.49
CA GLU A 6 9.27 -7.09 10.19
C GLU A 6 9.36 -7.51 8.72
N LEU A 7 8.37 -7.12 7.91
CA LEU A 7 8.37 -7.34 6.47
C LEU A 7 9.60 -6.69 5.82
N ASP A 8 10.19 -7.38 4.84
CA ASP A 8 11.29 -6.82 4.08
C ASP A 8 10.74 -5.99 2.93
N PHE A 9 11.20 -4.74 2.83
CA PHE A 9 10.88 -3.87 1.71
C PHE A 9 12.12 -3.64 0.86
N ASP A 10 11.94 -3.74 -0.46
CA ASP A 10 12.83 -3.15 -1.45
C ASP A 10 11.99 -2.26 -2.37
N ASN A 11 11.90 -0.96 -2.04
CA ASN A 11 11.09 0.02 -2.77
C ASN A 11 11.74 0.40 -4.11
N THR A 12 11.86 -0.58 -5.02
CA THR A 12 12.51 -0.41 -6.33
C THR A 12 11.95 0.75 -7.14
N TYR A 13 10.63 0.95 -7.13
CA TYR A 13 9.96 2.02 -7.86
C TYR A 13 10.29 3.42 -7.29
N ARG A 14 10.49 3.53 -5.96
CA ARG A 14 10.89 4.78 -5.29
C ARG A 14 12.27 5.27 -5.70
N ARG A 15 13.08 4.42 -6.35
CA ARG A 15 14.40 4.80 -6.91
C ARG A 15 14.34 5.35 -8.34
N LEU A 16 13.18 5.33 -8.98
CA LEU A 16 12.99 5.98 -10.28
C LEU A 16 13.06 7.52 -10.14
N PRO A 17 13.31 8.25 -11.25
CA PRO A 17 13.19 9.71 -11.27
C PRO A 17 11.83 10.19 -10.77
N GLY A 18 11.80 11.42 -10.24
CA GLY A 18 10.57 12.03 -9.70
C GLY A 18 9.45 12.24 -10.73
N ASP A 19 9.74 12.09 -12.02
CA ASP A 19 8.72 12.19 -13.08
C ASP A 19 7.74 11.00 -13.09
N PHE A 20 8.07 9.90 -12.40
CA PHE A 20 7.28 8.66 -12.42
C PHE A 20 6.26 8.54 -11.27
N TYR A 21 6.41 9.34 -10.22
CA TYR A 21 5.58 9.28 -9.03
C TYR A 21 5.71 10.54 -8.17
N ASP A 22 4.73 10.73 -7.30
CA ASP A 22 4.83 11.61 -6.15
C ASP A 22 4.96 10.80 -4.85
N ALA A 23 5.82 11.27 -3.92
CA ALA A 23 5.87 10.70 -2.59
C ALA A 23 4.71 11.25 -1.75
N VAL A 24 3.76 10.39 -1.40
CA VAL A 24 2.50 10.79 -0.74
C VAL A 24 2.29 9.91 0.48
N PRO A 25 2.01 10.47 1.68
CA PRO A 25 1.61 9.68 2.84
C PRO A 25 0.12 9.31 2.78
N PRO A 26 -0.28 8.15 3.33
CA PRO A 26 -1.69 7.76 3.34
C PRO A 26 -2.49 8.66 4.30
N THR A 27 -3.76 8.88 3.96
CA THR A 27 -4.70 9.54 4.87
C THR A 27 -5.35 8.47 5.76
N PRO A 28 -5.20 8.54 7.10
CA PRO A 28 -5.73 7.51 8.00
C PRO A 28 -7.25 7.41 7.97
N LEU A 29 -7.77 6.17 8.09
CA LEU A 29 -9.18 5.95 8.41
C LEU A 29 -9.47 6.14 9.90
N VAL A 30 -10.70 6.53 10.22
CA VAL A 30 -11.21 6.64 11.59
C VAL A 30 -11.78 5.29 12.03
N ASN A 31 -11.29 4.77 13.16
CA ASN A 31 -11.75 3.51 13.78
C ASN A 31 -11.79 2.31 12.79
N PRO A 32 -10.67 1.98 12.12
CA PRO A 32 -10.62 0.89 11.15
C PRO A 32 -10.79 -0.45 11.86
N ARG A 33 -11.43 -1.40 11.16
CA ARG A 33 -11.63 -2.78 11.63
C ARG A 33 -11.37 -3.76 10.50
N LEU A 34 -10.75 -4.88 10.84
CA LEU A 34 -10.53 -5.98 9.90
C LEU A 34 -11.88 -6.64 9.59
N VAL A 35 -12.25 -6.70 8.31
CA VAL A 35 -13.50 -7.35 7.87
C VAL A 35 -13.27 -8.81 7.47
N SER A 36 -12.16 -9.07 6.77
CA SER A 36 -11.74 -10.40 6.33
C SER A 36 -10.23 -10.40 6.10
N PHE A 37 -9.60 -11.57 6.21
CA PHE A 37 -8.17 -11.78 6.01
C PHE A 37 -7.95 -13.08 5.23
N ASN A 38 -7.05 -13.04 4.25
CA ASN A 38 -6.71 -14.22 3.44
C ASN A 38 -5.32 -14.75 3.84
N PRO A 39 -5.23 -15.92 4.50
CA PRO A 39 -3.95 -16.49 4.92
C PRO A 39 -3.04 -16.88 3.75
N ASP A 40 -3.62 -17.29 2.62
CA ASP A 40 -2.84 -17.65 1.42
C ASP A 40 -2.17 -16.41 0.81
N ALA A 41 -2.86 -15.27 0.81
CA ALA A 41 -2.29 -14.00 0.35
C ALA A 41 -1.20 -13.47 1.30
N ALA A 42 -1.37 -13.65 2.61
CA ALA A 42 -0.35 -13.30 3.60
C ALA A 42 0.95 -14.08 3.40
N ALA A 43 0.83 -15.38 3.07
CA ALA A 43 1.97 -16.24 2.78
C ALA A 43 2.80 -15.74 1.57
N LEU A 44 2.18 -15.10 0.57
CA LEU A 44 2.88 -14.55 -0.59
C LEU A 44 3.92 -13.47 -0.22
N ILE A 45 3.67 -12.72 0.86
CA ILE A 45 4.57 -11.66 1.35
C ILE A 45 5.34 -12.08 2.61
N GLY A 46 5.23 -13.34 3.02
CA GLY A 46 5.87 -13.87 4.23
C GLY A 46 5.27 -13.36 5.56
N LEU A 47 4.08 -12.75 5.52
CA LEU A 47 3.33 -12.31 6.70
C LEU A 47 2.73 -13.52 7.42
N ASP A 48 2.88 -13.56 8.74
CA ASP A 48 2.29 -14.60 9.57
C ASP A 48 0.76 -14.47 9.58
N PRO A 49 -0.01 -15.52 9.24
CA PRO A 49 -1.47 -15.51 9.30
C PRO A 49 -2.03 -15.17 10.68
N GLU A 50 -1.28 -15.42 11.77
CA GLU A 50 -1.69 -15.04 13.12
C GLU A 50 -1.74 -13.51 13.32
N GLU A 51 -1.15 -12.71 12.42
CA GLU A 51 -1.34 -11.25 12.42
C GLU A 51 -2.81 -10.86 12.20
N ALA A 52 -3.67 -11.73 11.69
CA ALA A 52 -5.12 -11.49 11.66
C ALA A 52 -5.71 -11.23 13.07
N ASN A 53 -5.07 -11.75 14.12
CA ASN A 53 -5.45 -11.54 15.52
C ASN A 53 -4.78 -10.30 16.14
N ASN A 54 -3.87 -9.63 15.41
CA ASN A 54 -3.22 -8.41 15.87
C ASN A 54 -4.23 -7.24 15.86
N PRO A 55 -4.57 -6.64 17.03
CA PRO A 55 -5.56 -5.58 17.10
C PRO A 55 -5.15 -4.31 16.35
N GLU A 56 -3.86 -4.15 16.03
CA GLU A 56 -3.33 -3.00 15.32
C GLU A 56 -3.19 -3.23 13.80
N LEU A 57 -3.42 -4.45 13.30
CA LEU A 57 -3.26 -4.77 11.88
C LEU A 57 -4.07 -3.82 10.99
N ALA A 58 -5.30 -3.52 11.39
CA ALA A 58 -6.18 -2.60 10.67
C ALA A 58 -5.60 -1.18 10.59
N LEU A 59 -4.87 -0.71 11.60
CA LEU A 59 -4.24 0.61 11.59
C LEU A 59 -3.08 0.69 10.60
N TYR A 60 -2.25 -0.36 10.51
CA TYR A 60 -1.17 -0.42 9.52
C TYR A 60 -1.71 -0.45 8.09
N LEU A 61 -2.72 -1.29 7.83
CA LEU A 61 -3.30 -1.44 6.49
C LEU A 61 -4.22 -0.29 6.06
N SER A 62 -4.58 0.62 6.98
CA SER A 62 -5.44 1.78 6.69
C SER A 62 -4.72 3.12 6.86
N GLY A 63 -3.40 3.14 6.85
CA GLY A 63 -2.59 4.36 6.95
C GLY A 63 -2.55 5.03 8.32
N GLY A 64 -3.14 4.42 9.35
CA GLY A 64 -3.08 4.93 10.74
C GLY A 64 -1.74 4.67 11.44
N LYS A 65 -0.95 3.71 10.94
CA LYS A 65 0.44 3.47 11.34
C LYS A 65 1.29 3.16 10.11
N ALA A 66 2.53 3.66 10.10
CA ALA A 66 3.49 3.32 9.06
C ALA A 66 4.00 1.88 9.25
N ILE A 67 4.13 1.14 8.15
CA ILE A 67 4.83 -0.14 8.13
C ILE A 67 6.33 0.17 7.98
N PRO A 68 7.21 -0.29 8.89
CA PRO A 68 8.65 -0.08 8.78
C PRO A 68 9.21 -0.51 7.41
N GLY A 69 10.01 0.35 6.80
CA GLY A 69 10.61 0.11 5.48
C GLY A 69 9.73 0.47 4.28
N ALA A 70 8.42 0.65 4.46
CA ALA A 70 7.53 1.07 3.37
C ALA A 70 7.73 2.55 3.01
N GLU A 71 7.84 2.85 1.72
CA GLU A 71 7.94 4.22 1.20
C GLU A 71 6.79 4.49 0.21
N PRO A 72 5.61 4.93 0.70
CA PRO A 72 4.41 5.08 -0.13
C PRO A 72 4.60 6.16 -1.20
N LEU A 73 3.98 5.91 -2.36
CA LEU A 73 4.03 6.78 -3.52
C LEU A 73 2.73 6.66 -4.33
N ALA A 74 2.38 7.72 -5.05
CA ALA A 74 1.32 7.71 -6.06
C ALA A 74 1.98 7.71 -7.45
N MET A 75 1.72 6.69 -8.28
CA MET A 75 2.30 6.61 -9.61
C MET A 75 1.60 7.58 -10.57
N TYR A 76 2.37 8.16 -11.48
CA TYR A 76 1.83 8.85 -12.64
C TYR A 76 1.59 7.86 -13.79
N TYR A 77 0.42 7.94 -14.42
CA TYR A 77 0.11 7.20 -15.63
C TYR A 77 -1.01 7.88 -16.42
N THR A 78 -1.11 7.52 -17.70
CA THR A 78 -2.09 8.07 -18.65
C THR A 78 -2.88 6.94 -19.31
N GLY A 79 -3.87 7.26 -20.13
CA GLY A 79 -4.62 6.22 -20.83
C GLY A 79 -5.72 6.74 -21.73
N HIS A 80 -6.27 5.86 -22.55
CA HIS A 80 -7.47 6.18 -23.33
C HIS A 80 -8.71 5.75 -22.55
N GLN A 81 -9.61 6.69 -22.28
CA GLN A 81 -10.89 6.44 -21.64
C GLN A 81 -12.00 6.74 -22.66
N PHE A 82 -12.84 5.75 -22.94
CA PHE A 82 -13.93 5.86 -23.92
C PHE A 82 -13.47 6.35 -25.31
N GLY A 83 -12.27 5.95 -25.74
CA GLY A 83 -11.71 6.31 -27.05
C GLY A 83 -11.01 7.68 -27.12
N VAL A 84 -10.96 8.43 -26.02
CA VAL A 84 -10.27 9.72 -25.94
C VAL A 84 -9.03 9.60 -25.04
N TYR A 85 -7.90 10.18 -25.49
CA TYR A 85 -6.68 10.22 -24.68
C TYR A 85 -6.85 11.15 -23.48
N ASN A 86 -6.62 10.61 -22.29
CA ASN A 86 -6.50 11.36 -21.06
C ASN A 86 -5.01 11.43 -20.66
N PRO A 87 -4.37 12.62 -20.74
CA PRO A 87 -2.97 12.79 -20.40
C PRO A 87 -2.69 12.80 -18.89
N ASP A 88 -3.70 12.72 -18.02
CA ASP A 88 -3.50 12.89 -16.58
C ASP A 88 -4.49 12.01 -15.79
N ILE A 89 -4.01 10.82 -15.37
CA ILE A 89 -4.80 9.90 -14.53
C ILE A 89 -4.10 9.69 -13.19
N GLY A 90 -3.06 8.85 -13.15
CA GLY A 90 -2.34 8.51 -11.92
C GLY A 90 -3.15 7.81 -10.83
N ASP A 91 -2.46 7.48 -9.73
CA ASP A 91 -3.04 6.85 -8.55
C ASP A 91 -3.86 7.84 -7.69
N GLY A 92 -5.05 8.21 -8.16
CA GLY A 92 -5.88 9.23 -7.50
C GLY A 92 -6.54 8.86 -6.17
N ARG A 93 -6.37 7.63 -5.66
CA ARG A 93 -7.06 7.14 -4.45
C ARG A 93 -6.37 5.98 -3.70
N ALA A 94 -5.16 5.62 -4.08
CA ALA A 94 -4.42 4.50 -3.49
C ALA A 94 -2.93 4.82 -3.52
N ILE A 95 -2.19 4.31 -2.53
CA ILE A 95 -0.72 4.39 -2.38
C ILE A 95 -0.24 3.25 -1.51
#